data_AF-A0A7X2UX58-F1
#
_entry.id   AF-A0A7X2UX58-F1
#
_cell.length_a   1.000
_cell.length_b   1.000
_cell.length_c   1.000
_cell.angle_alpha   90.00
_cell.angle_beta   90.00
_cell.angle_gamma   90.00
#
_symmetry.space_group_name_H-M   'P 1'
#
loop_
_entity.id
_entity.type
_entity.pdbx_description
1 polymer ?
#
loop_
_entity_poly.entity_id
_entity_poly.type
_entity_poly.pdbx_seq_one_letter_code
_entity_poly.pdbx_strand_id
1 'polypeptide(L)'
;MNRPLVGLVGAGGAVGSAALAQLLQHDLRVRGGQRQAQVWPDGVDGRVLDLFDAQALADFCAGCQVVLNCAGPSWRVGDRVAQAAHGAGAAYVDAFGNAALLSALQGARQPSIIGAGVFPGLTALLPRWLASRSFDRVSSLQINAGGREHCSNAGGADVLLSALGGFGTPNAHWVDGRVQTLAIEQQMQHLPGFPEAVFRSAYLTDELRRLASTLGVPQASFHNVFDHPQIPALIATLCQRLSQDPSALPHAVAQLVQAADLQLLGRRAYYRLSVELTGWGDGQAQRQRAVLSSQDSYGLSATIAVCATLQLLHDQSWRGAHWAGDCLPPATVIDAVQASTACQALSIVNLAVESVVSEEEGVL
;
A
#
# COMPACT_ATOMS: atom_id res chain seq x y z
N MET A 1 27.34 -14.38 16.10
CA MET A 1 26.81 -12.99 16.12
C MET A 1 25.42 -13.03 16.74
N ASN A 2 25.01 -12.01 17.51
CA ASN A 2 23.70 -12.02 18.14
C ASN A 2 22.62 -11.76 17.07
N ARG A 3 21.57 -12.59 17.01
CA ARG A 3 20.47 -12.42 16.04
C ARG A 3 19.77 -11.08 16.31
N PRO A 4 19.51 -10.25 15.28
CA PRO A 4 18.84 -8.97 15.48
C PRO A 4 17.40 -9.19 15.96
N LEU A 5 16.93 -8.32 16.82
CA LEU A 5 15.58 -8.23 17.37
C LEU A 5 14.76 -7.24 16.57
N VAL A 6 13.65 -7.73 16.00
CA VAL A 6 12.62 -6.92 15.35
C VAL A 6 11.42 -6.80 16.29
N GLY A 7 11.00 -5.57 16.57
CA GLY A 7 9.74 -5.30 17.26
C GLY A 7 8.61 -5.17 16.24
N LEU A 8 7.60 -6.04 16.31
CA LEU A 8 6.43 -6.00 15.43
C LEU A 8 5.21 -5.49 16.21
N VAL A 9 4.79 -4.26 15.92
CA VAL A 9 3.62 -3.63 16.52
C VAL A 9 2.38 -3.92 15.68
N GLY A 10 1.28 -4.32 16.32
CA GLY A 10 0.05 -4.73 15.63
C GLY A 10 0.08 -6.18 15.13
N ALA A 11 0.85 -7.05 15.78
CA ALA A 11 1.15 -8.41 15.30
C ALA A 11 -0.06 -9.37 15.20
N GLY A 12 -1.21 -9.03 15.77
CA GLY A 12 -2.46 -9.81 15.63
C GLY A 12 -3.45 -9.26 14.60
N GLY A 13 -3.15 -8.13 13.95
CA GLY A 13 -3.94 -7.61 12.83
C GLY A 13 -3.66 -8.37 11.53
N ALA A 14 -4.46 -8.15 10.49
CA ALA A 14 -4.34 -8.88 9.22
C ALA A 14 -2.95 -8.74 8.57
N VAL A 15 -2.39 -7.53 8.50
CA VAL A 15 -1.02 -7.30 7.99
C VAL A 15 0.02 -7.80 8.99
N GLY A 16 -0.18 -7.54 10.28
CA GLY A 16 0.78 -7.90 11.31
C GLY A 16 0.98 -9.41 11.47
N SER A 17 -0.09 -10.20 11.41
CA SER A 17 0.01 -11.65 11.53
C SER A 17 0.69 -12.28 10.31
N ALA A 18 0.39 -11.77 9.10
CA ALA A 18 1.09 -12.16 7.89
C ALA A 18 2.58 -11.76 7.94
N ALA A 19 2.91 -10.56 8.43
CA ALA A 19 4.28 -10.11 8.60
C ALA A 19 5.04 -10.95 9.64
N LEU A 20 4.38 -11.32 10.75
CA LEU A 20 4.94 -12.21 11.76
C LEU A 20 5.33 -13.56 11.14
N ALA A 21 4.41 -14.17 10.38
CA ALA A 21 4.66 -15.46 9.73
C ALA A 21 5.86 -15.40 8.77
N GLN A 22 6.02 -14.30 8.04
CA GLN A 22 7.15 -14.08 7.14
C GLN A 22 8.47 -13.80 7.88
N LEU A 23 8.46 -12.93 8.91
CA LEU A 23 9.66 -12.63 9.70
C LEU A 23 10.26 -13.88 10.37
N LEU A 24 9.42 -14.84 10.77
CA LEU A 24 9.86 -16.10 11.37
C LEU A 24 10.57 -17.05 10.40
N GLN A 25 10.53 -16.77 9.09
CA GLN A 25 11.30 -17.50 8.08
C GLN A 25 12.76 -17.02 7.98
N HIS A 26 13.10 -15.92 8.65
CA HIS A 26 14.44 -15.35 8.67
C HIS A 26 15.15 -15.65 10.00
N ASP A 27 16.48 -15.56 10.01
CA ASP A 27 17.30 -15.75 11.21
C ASP A 27 17.25 -14.52 12.17
N LEU A 28 16.06 -14.19 12.64
CA LEU A 28 15.75 -13.00 13.44
C LEU A 28 15.07 -13.38 14.76
N ARG A 29 15.24 -12.56 15.80
CA ARG A 29 14.37 -12.61 16.99
C ARG A 29 13.20 -11.67 16.75
N VAL A 30 11.98 -12.09 17.13
CA VAL A 30 10.79 -11.25 16.97
C VAL A 30 10.15 -11.01 18.33
N ARG A 31 9.90 -9.73 18.64
CA ARG A 31 9.03 -9.31 19.73
C ARG A 31 7.70 -8.84 19.14
N GLY A 32 6.62 -9.55 19.42
CA GLY A 32 5.30 -9.24 18.90
C GLY A 32 4.49 -8.44 19.91
N GLY A 33 3.89 -7.33 19.49
CA GLY A 33 3.06 -6.47 20.33
C GLY A 33 1.65 -6.35 19.75
N GLN A 34 0.63 -6.58 20.58
CA GLN A 34 -0.75 -6.23 20.24
C GLN A 34 -1.60 -5.91 21.47
N ARG A 35 -2.76 -5.29 21.26
CA ARG A 35 -3.62 -4.80 22.36
C ARG A 35 -4.23 -5.90 23.21
N GLN A 36 -4.48 -7.08 22.64
CA GLN A 36 -5.15 -8.19 23.32
C GLN A 36 -4.15 -9.32 23.57
N ALA A 37 -4.37 -10.11 24.63
CA ALA A 37 -3.59 -11.32 24.82
C ALA A 37 -3.87 -12.33 23.69
N GLN A 38 -2.84 -13.03 23.22
CA GLN A 38 -2.99 -14.15 22.29
C GLN A 38 -1.94 -15.23 22.57
N VAL A 39 -2.16 -16.39 21.97
CA VAL A 39 -1.15 -17.44 21.87
C VAL A 39 -0.14 -17.03 20.81
N TRP A 40 1.14 -17.03 21.17
CA TRP A 40 2.23 -16.68 20.28
C TRP A 40 2.89 -17.94 19.72
N PRO A 41 3.39 -17.91 18.47
CA PRO A 41 4.26 -18.97 17.96
C PRO A 41 5.51 -19.15 18.83
N ASP A 42 6.06 -20.36 18.85
CA ASP A 42 7.28 -20.67 19.58
C ASP A 42 8.43 -19.74 19.17
N GLY A 43 9.17 -19.23 20.16
CA GLY A 43 10.32 -18.34 19.95
C GLY A 43 9.97 -16.85 19.76
N VAL A 44 8.70 -16.46 19.80
CA VAL A 44 8.27 -15.05 19.78
C VAL A 44 8.17 -14.49 21.20
N ASP A 45 8.82 -13.34 21.47
CA ASP A 45 8.61 -12.53 22.69
C ASP A 45 7.30 -11.76 22.54
N GLY A 46 6.20 -12.42 22.87
CA GLY A 46 4.85 -11.87 22.74
C GLY A 46 4.43 -10.99 23.92
N ARG A 47 3.88 -9.80 23.63
CA ARG A 47 3.48 -8.81 24.64
C ARG A 47 2.10 -8.22 24.36
N VAL A 48 1.36 -8.03 25.45
CA VAL A 48 0.22 -7.10 25.45
C VAL A 48 0.79 -5.68 25.44
N LEU A 49 0.37 -4.89 24.45
CA LEU A 49 0.91 -3.56 24.20
C LEU A 49 -0.26 -2.60 23.90
N ASP A 50 -0.44 -1.62 24.78
CA ASP A 50 -1.18 -0.40 24.47
C ASP A 50 -0.21 0.66 23.97
N LEU A 51 -0.45 1.14 22.75
CA LEU A 51 0.41 2.18 22.16
C LEU A 51 0.28 3.51 22.88
N PHE A 52 -0.81 3.75 23.61
CA PHE A 52 -1.02 5.00 24.35
C PHE A 52 -0.34 5.00 25.73
N ASP A 53 0.19 3.87 26.18
CA ASP A 53 1.10 3.79 27.32
C ASP A 53 2.54 4.01 26.83
N ALA A 54 3.05 5.21 27.05
CA ALA A 54 4.37 5.61 26.58
C ALA A 54 5.51 4.77 27.19
N GLN A 55 5.37 4.35 28.46
CA GLN A 55 6.40 3.55 29.12
C GLN A 55 6.39 2.11 28.56
N ALA A 56 5.21 1.50 28.44
CA ALA A 56 5.08 0.17 27.85
C ALA A 56 5.60 0.13 26.41
N LEU A 57 5.35 1.19 25.62
CA LEU A 57 5.85 1.31 24.26
C LEU A 57 7.38 1.49 24.21
N ALA A 58 7.96 2.30 25.09
CA ALA A 58 9.41 2.43 25.20
C ALA A 58 10.08 1.10 25.58
N ASP A 59 9.52 0.39 26.57
CA ASP A 59 10.00 -0.92 27.02
C ASP A 59 9.86 -2.00 25.93
N PHE A 60 8.83 -1.87 25.08
CA PHE A 60 8.66 -2.70 23.91
C PHE A 60 9.74 -2.44 22.85
N CYS A 61 10.09 -1.17 22.61
CA CYS A 61 11.11 -0.79 21.63
C CYS A 61 12.55 -1.06 22.11
N ALA A 62 12.77 -1.16 23.42
CA ALA A 62 14.09 -1.35 24.01
C ALA A 62 14.82 -2.60 23.46
N GLY A 63 16.01 -2.38 22.90
CA GLY A 63 16.87 -3.42 22.34
C GLY A 63 16.51 -3.90 20.94
N CYS A 64 15.42 -3.41 20.34
CA CYS A 64 15.08 -3.68 18.95
C CYS A 64 16.07 -2.96 18.00
N GLN A 65 16.40 -3.58 16.88
CA GLN A 65 17.17 -2.95 15.81
C GLN A 65 16.24 -2.24 14.82
N VAL A 66 15.09 -2.85 14.54
CA VAL A 66 14.02 -2.26 13.72
C VAL A 66 12.68 -2.48 14.42
N VAL A 67 11.82 -1.47 14.39
CA VAL A 67 10.43 -1.58 14.82
C VAL A 67 9.54 -1.45 13.58
N LEU A 68 8.83 -2.53 13.25
CA LEU A 68 7.82 -2.58 12.19
C LEU A 68 6.44 -2.30 12.80
N ASN A 69 5.81 -1.20 12.38
CA ASN A 69 4.46 -0.83 12.73
C ASN A 69 3.45 -1.32 11.67
N CYS A 70 2.60 -2.26 12.09
CA CYS A 70 1.41 -2.73 11.37
C CYS A 70 0.12 -2.40 12.14
N ALA A 71 0.19 -1.56 13.19
CA ALA A 71 -1.00 -1.18 13.94
C ALA A 71 -1.77 -0.07 13.25
N GLY A 72 -3.10 -0.17 13.30
CA GLY A 72 -4.00 0.87 12.85
C GLY A 72 -5.14 1.14 13.84
N PRO A 73 -5.98 2.15 13.56
CA PRO A 73 -5.88 3.02 12.39
C PRO A 73 -4.71 4.00 12.47
N SER A 74 -4.07 4.23 11.32
CA SER A 74 -2.82 4.97 11.15
C SER A 74 -2.91 6.40 11.69
N TRP A 75 -4.03 7.09 11.47
CA TRP A 75 -4.26 8.44 12.01
C TRP A 75 -4.21 8.51 13.55
N ARG A 76 -4.74 7.50 14.25
CA ARG A 76 -4.74 7.46 15.72
C ARG A 76 -3.37 7.09 16.28
N VAL A 77 -2.65 6.24 15.56
CA VAL A 77 -1.28 5.85 15.93
C VAL A 77 -0.35 7.05 15.77
N GLY A 78 -0.47 7.82 14.69
CA GLY A 78 0.38 8.99 14.43
C GLY A 78 1.85 8.61 14.35
N ASP A 79 2.74 9.44 14.88
CA ASP A 79 4.19 9.22 14.93
C ASP A 79 4.67 8.49 16.19
N ARG A 80 3.76 8.13 17.11
CA ARG A 80 4.10 7.65 18.45
C ARG A 80 5.03 6.43 18.46
N VAL A 81 4.76 5.45 17.60
CA VAL A 81 5.60 4.24 17.50
C VAL A 81 6.97 4.59 16.94
N ALA A 82 7.03 5.51 15.98
CA ALA A 82 8.29 5.98 15.42
C ALA A 82 9.12 6.73 16.46
N GLN A 83 8.52 7.62 17.25
CA GLN A 83 9.21 8.33 18.33
C GLN A 83 9.78 7.37 19.38
N ALA A 84 9.00 6.37 19.80
CA ALA A 84 9.47 5.36 20.75
C ALA A 84 10.60 4.48 20.17
N ALA A 85 10.47 4.06 18.91
CA ALA A 85 11.51 3.30 18.21
C ALA A 85 12.81 4.12 18.11
N HIS A 86 12.72 5.37 17.68
CA HIS A 86 13.86 6.27 17.52
C HIS A 86 14.52 6.60 18.86
N GLY A 87 13.72 6.81 19.92
CA GLY A 87 14.21 7.01 21.28
C GLY A 87 14.96 5.80 21.83
N ALA A 88 14.58 4.59 21.44
CA ALA A 88 15.30 3.35 21.74
C ALA A 88 16.52 3.11 20.83
N GLY A 89 16.77 3.99 19.85
CA GLY A 89 17.85 3.86 18.87
C GLY A 89 17.56 2.87 17.73
N ALA A 90 16.31 2.44 17.57
CA ALA A 90 15.88 1.53 16.52
C ALA A 90 15.49 2.29 15.24
N ALA A 91 15.68 1.65 14.10
CA ALA A 91 15.08 2.08 12.85
C ALA A 91 13.56 1.81 12.84
N TYR A 92 12.83 2.46 11.94
CA TYR A 92 11.37 2.40 11.91
C TYR A 92 10.84 1.98 10.54
N VAL A 93 9.84 1.10 10.51
CA VAL A 93 9.07 0.78 9.31
C VAL A 93 7.59 0.96 9.60
N ASP A 94 6.84 1.56 8.67
CA ASP A 94 5.39 1.67 8.74
C ASP A 94 4.74 1.07 7.49
N ALA A 95 3.80 0.14 7.70
CA ALA A 95 3.10 -0.53 6.61
C ALA A 95 2.18 0.42 5.80
N PHE A 96 1.69 1.50 6.38
CA PHE A 96 0.76 2.43 5.71
C PHE A 96 1.41 3.80 5.47
N GLY A 97 1.82 4.49 6.52
CA GLY A 97 2.38 5.84 6.45
C GLY A 97 1.44 6.91 5.87
N ASN A 98 1.74 8.17 6.14
CA ASN A 98 1.08 9.30 5.49
C ASN A 98 2.04 10.50 5.43
N ALA A 99 1.65 11.56 4.70
CA ALA A 99 2.48 12.75 4.55
C ALA A 99 2.80 13.43 5.90
N ALA A 100 1.85 13.41 6.85
CA ALA A 100 2.07 13.97 8.19
C ALA A 100 3.14 13.19 8.97
N LEU A 101 3.13 11.86 8.89
CA LEU A 101 4.15 11.00 9.48
C LEU A 101 5.51 11.24 8.83
N LEU A 102 5.58 11.33 7.49
CA LEU A 102 6.83 11.64 6.82
C LEU A 102 7.42 12.97 7.31
N SER A 103 6.57 14.00 7.41
CA SER A 103 6.95 15.32 7.92
C SER A 103 7.46 15.25 9.36
N ALA A 104 6.76 14.52 10.24
CA ALA A 104 7.17 14.32 11.64
C ALA A 104 8.52 13.59 11.78
N LEU A 105 8.91 12.80 10.78
CA LEU A 105 10.18 12.07 10.75
C LEU A 105 11.31 12.82 10.04
N GLN A 106 11.06 14.02 9.48
CA GLN A 106 12.11 14.82 8.87
C GLN A 106 13.15 15.23 9.91
N GLY A 107 14.43 15.03 9.59
CA GLY A 107 15.55 15.32 10.50
C GLY A 107 15.76 14.28 11.61
N ALA A 108 14.94 13.22 11.66
CA ALA A 108 15.18 12.12 12.59
C ALA A 108 16.52 11.44 12.31
N ARG A 109 17.25 11.12 13.39
CA ARG A 109 18.56 10.46 13.29
C ARG A 109 18.45 9.02 12.82
N GLN A 110 17.42 8.32 13.30
CA GLN A 110 17.20 6.92 12.95
C GLN A 110 16.49 6.80 11.62
N PRO A 111 16.85 5.81 10.78
CA PRO A 111 16.26 5.65 9.48
C PRO A 111 14.82 5.16 9.57
N SER A 112 13.99 5.62 8.63
CA SER A 112 12.59 5.24 8.53
C SER A 112 12.17 4.91 7.09
N ILE A 113 11.38 3.85 6.92
CA ILE A 113 10.69 3.54 5.66
C ILE A 113 9.19 3.46 5.93
N ILE A 114 8.41 4.32 5.31
CA ILE A 114 6.96 4.37 5.50
C ILE A 114 6.21 4.02 4.21
N GLY A 115 4.94 3.65 4.31
CA GLY A 115 4.18 3.22 3.14
C GLY A 115 4.71 1.95 2.52
N ALA A 116 5.14 1.03 3.38
CA ALA A 116 5.60 -0.29 3.00
C ALA A 116 4.42 -1.29 2.95
N GLY A 117 3.40 -0.97 2.16
CA GLY A 117 2.19 -1.77 1.99
C GLY A 117 1.86 -1.99 0.53
N VAL A 118 0.63 -2.40 0.23
CA VAL A 118 0.16 -2.44 -1.16
C VAL A 118 -0.07 -1.04 -1.70
N PHE A 119 -0.82 -0.21 -0.96
CA PHE A 119 -1.16 1.15 -1.33
C PHE A 119 -1.16 2.03 -0.07
N PRO A 120 -0.11 2.85 0.14
CA PRO A 120 1.08 3.02 -0.72
C PRO A 120 2.09 1.86 -0.64
N GLY A 121 3.01 1.78 -1.61
CA GLY A 121 4.12 0.84 -1.67
C GLY A 121 4.16 0.05 -2.98
N LEU A 122 3.51 -1.12 -3.02
CA LEU A 122 3.48 -2.00 -4.19
C LEU A 122 2.92 -1.31 -5.45
N THR A 123 1.95 -0.41 -5.27
CA THR A 123 1.39 0.44 -6.34
C THR A 123 2.41 1.36 -7.00
N ALA A 124 3.52 1.68 -6.34
CA ALA A 124 4.67 2.37 -6.96
C ALA A 124 5.77 1.39 -7.41
N LEU A 125 6.01 0.31 -6.67
CA LEU A 125 7.09 -0.63 -6.96
C LEU A 125 6.85 -1.48 -8.20
N LEU A 126 5.63 -1.97 -8.41
CA LEU A 126 5.32 -2.80 -9.58
C LEU A 126 5.45 -2.03 -10.91
N PRO A 127 4.93 -0.79 -11.05
CA PRO A 127 5.20 0.03 -12.23
C PRO A 127 6.67 0.34 -12.46
N ARG A 128 7.44 0.65 -11.40
CA ARG A 128 8.89 0.90 -11.52
C ARG A 128 9.64 -0.33 -12.01
N TRP A 129 9.30 -1.50 -11.48
CA TRP A 129 9.86 -2.77 -11.93
C TRP A 129 9.52 -3.04 -13.40
N LEU A 130 8.25 -2.92 -13.80
CA LEU A 130 7.82 -3.15 -15.18
C LEU A 130 8.50 -2.17 -16.17
N ALA A 131 8.57 -0.88 -15.81
CA ALA A 131 9.24 0.14 -16.60
C ALA A 131 10.73 -0.19 -16.80
N SER A 132 11.45 -0.51 -15.72
CA SER A 132 12.90 -0.76 -15.76
C SER A 132 13.33 -1.95 -16.62
N ARG A 133 12.40 -2.86 -16.94
CA ARG A 133 12.68 -4.08 -17.69
C ARG A 133 12.49 -3.95 -19.19
N SER A 134 11.53 -3.12 -19.60
CA SER A 134 11.02 -3.16 -20.98
C SER A 134 10.95 -1.78 -21.63
N PHE A 135 11.14 -0.68 -20.89
CA PHE A 135 10.91 0.66 -21.40
C PHE A 135 12.15 1.54 -21.22
N ASP A 136 12.61 2.13 -22.32
CA ASP A 136 13.54 3.26 -22.31
C ASP A 136 12.81 4.54 -21.91
N ARG A 137 11.54 4.66 -22.31
CA ARG A 137 10.66 5.78 -21.99
C ARG A 137 9.22 5.33 -21.88
N VAL A 138 8.55 5.75 -20.82
CA VAL A 138 7.11 5.52 -20.62
C VAL A 138 6.33 6.79 -21.00
N SER A 139 5.29 6.67 -21.83
CA SER A 139 4.38 7.76 -22.19
C SER A 139 3.08 7.75 -21.39
N SER A 140 2.65 6.59 -20.90
CA SER A 140 1.40 6.47 -20.14
C SER A 140 1.51 5.37 -19.09
N LEU A 141 0.92 5.63 -17.93
CA LEU A 141 0.77 4.70 -16.82
C LEU A 141 -0.70 4.66 -16.39
N GLN A 142 -1.27 3.46 -16.34
CA GLN A 142 -2.58 3.23 -15.72
C GLN A 142 -2.45 2.16 -14.64
N ILE A 143 -3.00 2.44 -13.46
CA ILE A 143 -3.08 1.50 -12.34
C ILE A 143 -4.55 1.26 -12.01
N ASN A 144 -4.93 -0.01 -11.88
CA ASN A 144 -6.21 -0.44 -11.33
C ASN A 144 -5.94 -1.35 -10.14
N ALA A 145 -6.44 -0.98 -8.97
CA ALA A 145 -6.14 -1.67 -7.71
C ALA A 145 -7.42 -1.88 -6.91
N GLY A 146 -7.65 -3.10 -6.45
CA GLY A 146 -8.80 -3.43 -5.61
C GLY A 146 -9.39 -4.80 -5.92
N GLY A 147 -10.61 -5.02 -5.45
CA GLY A 147 -11.28 -6.31 -5.57
C GLY A 147 -12.37 -6.49 -4.53
N ARG A 148 -12.51 -7.73 -4.07
CA ARG A 148 -13.49 -8.15 -3.07
C ARG A 148 -12.73 -8.88 -1.97
N GLU A 149 -12.51 -8.23 -0.85
CA GLU A 149 -11.77 -8.80 0.27
C GLU A 149 -12.39 -8.39 1.60
N HIS A 150 -12.00 -9.07 2.68
CA HIS A 150 -12.42 -8.68 4.02
C HIS A 150 -11.89 -7.29 4.36
N CYS A 151 -12.74 -6.45 4.94
CA CYS A 151 -12.34 -5.16 5.46
C CYS A 151 -12.04 -5.30 6.96
N SER A 152 -10.78 -5.13 7.36
CA SER A 152 -10.45 -5.08 8.78
C SER A 152 -10.92 -3.77 9.40
N ASN A 153 -11.23 -3.76 10.70
CA ASN A 153 -11.61 -2.53 11.41
C ASN A 153 -10.57 -1.40 11.26
N ALA A 154 -9.28 -1.76 11.29
CA ALA A 154 -8.18 -0.80 11.08
C ALA A 154 -8.18 -0.27 9.64
N GLY A 155 -8.27 -1.17 8.64
CA GLY A 155 -8.30 -0.79 7.23
C GLY A 155 -9.54 0.06 6.88
N GLY A 156 -10.72 -0.30 7.38
CA GLY A 156 -11.94 0.48 7.17
C GLY A 156 -11.85 1.88 7.78
N ALA A 157 -11.27 2.00 8.98
CA ALA A 157 -10.99 3.30 9.57
C ALA A 157 -9.98 4.11 8.75
N ASP A 158 -8.92 3.47 8.25
CA ASP A 158 -7.92 4.12 7.41
C ASP A 158 -8.51 4.58 6.07
N VAL A 159 -9.39 3.80 5.44
CA VAL A 159 -10.12 4.22 4.22
C VAL A 159 -10.93 5.49 4.47
N LEU A 160 -11.74 5.50 5.53
CA LEU A 160 -12.63 6.63 5.84
C LEU A 160 -11.82 7.89 6.24
N LEU A 161 -10.82 7.73 7.10
CA LEU A 161 -10.00 8.85 7.57
C LEU A 161 -9.08 9.38 6.47
N SER A 162 -8.56 8.52 5.59
CA SER A 162 -7.74 8.95 4.43
C SER A 162 -8.57 9.73 3.42
N ALA A 163 -9.80 9.29 3.16
CA ALA A 163 -10.72 10.02 2.28
C ALA A 163 -11.05 11.42 2.84
N LEU A 164 -11.25 11.55 4.15
CA LEU A 164 -11.48 12.84 4.83
C LEU A 164 -10.22 13.72 4.89
N GLY A 165 -9.06 13.11 5.11
CA GLY A 165 -7.77 13.78 5.25
C GLY A 165 -7.14 14.23 3.94
N GLY A 166 -7.84 14.08 2.80
CA GLY A 166 -7.34 14.51 1.49
C GLY A 166 -6.19 13.65 0.95
N PHE A 167 -6.17 12.35 1.26
CA PHE A 167 -5.14 11.40 0.78
C PHE A 167 -5.02 11.37 -0.76
N GLY A 168 -6.09 11.71 -1.47
CA GLY A 168 -6.11 11.86 -2.91
C GLY A 168 -7.29 12.69 -3.41
N THR A 169 -7.24 13.04 -4.69
CA THR A 169 -8.26 13.81 -5.40
C THR A 169 -9.15 12.87 -6.22
N PRO A 170 -10.46 12.79 -5.92
CA PRO A 170 -11.38 11.96 -6.68
C PRO A 170 -11.57 12.48 -8.11
N ASN A 171 -11.85 11.58 -9.05
CA ASN A 171 -12.10 11.90 -10.47
C ASN A 171 -10.99 12.75 -11.09
N ALA A 172 -9.74 12.47 -10.74
CA ALA A 172 -8.59 13.19 -11.26
C ALA A 172 -7.50 12.23 -11.73
N HIS A 173 -6.66 12.73 -12.63
CA HIS A 173 -5.44 12.08 -13.10
C HIS A 173 -4.31 13.10 -13.26
N TRP A 174 -3.12 12.60 -13.55
CA TRP A 174 -1.93 13.40 -13.81
C TRP A 174 -1.70 13.53 -15.31
N VAL A 175 -1.52 14.76 -15.79
CA VAL A 175 -1.19 15.09 -17.19
C VAL A 175 -0.20 16.25 -17.23
N ASP A 176 0.99 16.01 -17.78
CA ASP A 176 2.04 17.00 -18.06
C ASP A 176 2.34 17.95 -16.89
N GLY A 177 2.58 17.39 -15.70
CA GLY A 177 2.88 18.20 -14.52
C GLY A 177 1.65 18.71 -13.76
N ARG A 178 0.44 18.41 -14.22
CA ARG A 178 -0.80 19.01 -13.72
C ARG A 178 -1.84 17.97 -13.32
N VAL A 179 -2.65 18.34 -12.33
CA VAL A 179 -3.86 17.60 -11.95
C VAL A 179 -4.98 18.02 -12.89
N GLN A 180 -5.61 17.07 -13.56
CA GLN A 180 -6.76 17.30 -14.43
C GLN A 180 -7.94 16.40 -14.03
N THR A 181 -9.16 16.83 -14.33
CA THR A 181 -10.37 16.03 -14.12
C THR A 181 -10.38 14.86 -15.09
N LEU A 182 -10.63 13.66 -14.58
CA LEU A 182 -10.82 12.45 -15.34
C LEU A 182 -12.28 11.99 -15.22
N ALA A 183 -13.04 12.15 -16.30
CA ALA A 183 -14.38 11.58 -16.40
C ALA A 183 -14.27 10.09 -16.70
N ILE A 184 -14.88 9.25 -15.86
CA ILE A 184 -14.96 7.81 -16.05
C ILE A 184 -16.42 7.40 -16.11
N GLU A 185 -16.74 6.52 -17.04
CA GLU A 185 -18.05 5.88 -17.10
C GLU A 185 -18.39 5.20 -15.77
N GLN A 186 -19.50 5.62 -15.17
CA GLN A 186 -19.97 5.13 -13.87
C GLN A 186 -20.79 3.86 -14.05
N GLN A 187 -20.19 2.82 -14.64
CA GLN A 187 -20.83 1.53 -14.89
C GLN A 187 -19.92 0.34 -14.56
N MET A 188 -20.54 -0.82 -14.37
CA MET A 188 -19.84 -2.09 -14.24
C MET A 188 -19.18 -2.44 -15.57
N GLN A 189 -17.90 -2.82 -15.54
CA GLN A 189 -17.11 -3.14 -16.72
C GLN A 189 -16.19 -4.33 -16.48
N HIS A 190 -15.92 -5.12 -17.51
CA HIS A 190 -14.92 -6.18 -17.44
C HIS A 190 -13.52 -5.59 -17.62
N LEU A 191 -12.73 -5.60 -16.55
CA LEU A 191 -11.33 -5.17 -16.60
C LEU A 191 -10.40 -6.37 -16.78
N PRO A 192 -9.34 -6.24 -17.60
CA PRO A 192 -8.37 -7.31 -17.77
C PRO A 192 -7.72 -7.74 -16.45
N GLY A 193 -7.72 -9.04 -16.18
CA GLY A 193 -7.18 -9.63 -14.96
C GLY A 193 -8.19 -9.75 -13.80
N PHE A 194 -9.34 -9.09 -13.89
CA PHE A 194 -10.41 -9.21 -12.91
C PHE A 194 -11.34 -10.39 -13.27
N PRO A 195 -11.75 -11.22 -12.28
CA PRO A 195 -12.54 -12.42 -12.55
C PRO A 195 -13.99 -12.12 -12.95
N GLU A 196 -14.50 -10.92 -12.62
CA GLU A 196 -15.89 -10.53 -12.78
C GLU A 196 -15.96 -9.06 -13.27
N ALA A 197 -17.15 -8.60 -13.65
CA ALA A 197 -17.35 -7.18 -13.91
C ALA A 197 -17.15 -6.38 -12.61
N VAL A 198 -16.56 -5.20 -12.73
CA VAL A 198 -16.16 -4.36 -11.59
C VAL A 198 -16.52 -2.90 -11.84
N PHE A 199 -16.62 -2.14 -10.77
CA PHE A 199 -16.79 -0.69 -10.78
C PHE A 199 -15.46 0.01 -10.55
N ARG A 200 -15.18 1.06 -11.32
CA ARG A 200 -13.90 1.78 -11.28
C ARG A 200 -14.12 3.24 -10.87
N SER A 201 -13.30 3.74 -9.94
CA SER A 201 -13.31 5.14 -9.51
C SER A 201 -11.91 5.73 -9.60
N ALA A 202 -11.75 6.83 -10.34
CA ALA A 202 -10.48 7.56 -10.44
C ALA A 202 -10.15 8.23 -9.11
N TYR A 203 -8.90 8.09 -8.70
CA TYR A 203 -8.42 8.64 -7.44
C TYR A 203 -6.93 8.98 -7.54
N LEU A 204 -6.61 10.24 -7.78
CA LEU A 204 -5.23 10.71 -7.90
C LEU A 204 -4.61 10.86 -6.51
N THR A 205 -3.48 10.21 -6.25
CA THR A 205 -2.76 10.33 -4.97
C THR A 205 -1.42 11.02 -5.09
N ASP A 206 -0.84 11.43 -3.95
CA ASP A 206 0.54 11.90 -3.88
C ASP A 206 1.54 10.85 -4.37
N GLU A 207 1.29 9.57 -4.07
CA GLU A 207 2.14 8.48 -4.56
C GLU A 207 2.16 8.44 -6.08
N LEU A 208 0.99 8.51 -6.74
CA LEU A 208 0.93 8.51 -8.20
C LEU A 208 1.67 9.72 -8.79
N ARG A 209 1.56 10.90 -8.16
CA ARG A 209 2.30 12.11 -8.59
C ARG A 209 3.82 11.95 -8.48
N ARG A 210 4.30 11.40 -7.36
CA ARG A 210 5.73 11.08 -7.17
C ARG A 210 6.22 10.03 -8.15
N LEU A 211 5.42 8.99 -8.38
CA LEU A 211 5.72 7.93 -9.33
C LEU A 211 5.80 8.46 -10.77
N ALA A 212 4.81 9.26 -11.20
CA ALA A 212 4.81 9.88 -12.53
C ALA A 212 6.04 10.76 -12.74
N SER A 213 6.43 11.53 -11.71
CA SER A 213 7.65 12.34 -11.73
C SER A 213 8.92 11.48 -11.81
N THR A 214 8.98 10.40 -11.02
CA THR A 214 10.12 9.46 -10.98
C THR A 214 10.32 8.74 -12.31
N LEU A 215 9.24 8.37 -12.98
CA LEU A 215 9.28 7.69 -14.27
C LEU A 215 9.28 8.63 -15.48
N GLY A 216 9.17 9.96 -15.26
CA GLY A 216 9.07 10.95 -16.34
C GLY A 216 7.82 10.77 -17.21
N VAL A 217 6.73 10.24 -16.63
CA VAL A 217 5.52 9.88 -17.38
C VAL A 217 4.62 11.12 -17.51
N PRO A 218 4.24 11.52 -18.74
CA PRO A 218 3.37 12.67 -18.92
C PRO A 218 1.93 12.37 -18.48
N GLN A 219 1.43 11.14 -18.66
CA GLN A 219 0.05 10.78 -18.31
C GLN A 219 -0.02 9.61 -17.34
N ALA A 220 -0.57 9.83 -16.15
CA ALA A 220 -0.72 8.77 -15.15
C ALA A 220 -2.11 8.78 -14.51
N SER A 221 -2.76 7.61 -14.44
CA SER A 221 -4.06 7.43 -13.78
C SER A 221 -4.03 6.27 -12.79
N PHE A 222 -4.73 6.45 -11.68
CA PHE A 222 -4.92 5.43 -10.66
C PHE A 222 -6.42 5.28 -10.41
N HIS A 223 -6.85 4.04 -10.30
CA HIS A 223 -8.24 3.72 -10.07
C HIS A 223 -8.39 2.71 -8.95
N ASN A 224 -9.24 3.07 -7.99
CA ASN A 224 -9.80 2.10 -7.06
C ASN A 224 -10.81 1.24 -7.82
N VAL A 225 -10.71 -0.07 -7.65
CA VAL A 225 -11.64 -1.05 -8.23
C VAL A 225 -12.46 -1.69 -7.13
N PHE A 226 -13.77 -1.67 -7.32
CA PHE A 226 -14.75 -2.22 -6.40
C PHE A 226 -15.57 -3.29 -7.10
N ASP A 227 -15.95 -4.31 -6.36
CA ASP A 227 -16.86 -5.35 -6.87
C ASP A 227 -18.28 -4.83 -7.11
N HIS A 228 -18.69 -3.74 -6.47
CA HIS A 228 -20.02 -3.14 -6.63
C HIS A 228 -20.00 -1.62 -6.40
N PRO A 229 -20.78 -0.81 -7.16
CA PRO A 229 -20.84 0.66 -7.01
C PRO A 229 -21.39 1.13 -5.66
N GLN A 230 -22.08 0.28 -4.91
CA GLN A 230 -22.61 0.62 -3.59
C GLN A 230 -21.50 0.88 -2.55
N ILE A 231 -20.33 0.25 -2.68
CA ILE A 231 -19.22 0.44 -1.73
C ILE A 231 -18.66 1.87 -1.80
N PRO A 232 -18.23 2.41 -2.96
CA PRO A 232 -17.77 3.79 -3.02
C PRO A 232 -18.87 4.80 -2.67
N ALA A 233 -20.13 4.52 -2.99
CA ALA A 233 -21.26 5.37 -2.56
C ALA A 233 -21.45 5.36 -1.03
N LEU A 234 -21.29 4.19 -0.39
CA LEU A 234 -21.30 4.07 1.06
C LEU A 234 -20.13 4.84 1.68
N ILE A 235 -18.90 4.66 1.18
CA ILE A 235 -17.72 5.40 1.65
C ILE A 235 -17.96 6.91 1.59
N ALA A 236 -18.45 7.43 0.47
CA ALA A 236 -18.78 8.86 0.32
C ALA A 236 -19.82 9.32 1.36
N THR A 237 -20.89 8.54 1.55
CA THR A 237 -21.94 8.83 2.55
C THR A 237 -21.39 8.85 3.97
N LEU A 238 -20.54 7.87 4.32
CA LEU A 238 -19.92 7.78 5.63
C LEU A 238 -18.96 8.93 5.87
N CYS A 239 -18.15 9.31 4.87
CA CYS A 239 -17.26 10.47 4.97
C CYS A 239 -18.07 11.76 5.20
N GLN A 240 -19.16 11.98 4.48
CA GLN A 240 -20.02 13.15 4.71
C GLN A 240 -20.57 13.21 6.14
N ARG A 241 -20.95 12.07 6.71
CA ARG A 241 -21.39 12.01 8.12
C ARG A 241 -20.25 12.31 9.08
N LEU A 242 -19.07 11.71 8.85
CA LEU A 242 -17.90 11.89 9.70
C LEU A 242 -17.33 13.31 9.66
N SER A 243 -17.50 14.04 8.54
CA SER A 243 -17.14 15.45 8.48
C SER A 243 -18.02 16.33 9.36
N GLN A 244 -19.21 15.85 9.75
CA GLN A 244 -20.13 16.53 10.67
C GLN A 244 -19.99 16.02 12.11
N ASP A 245 -19.76 14.72 12.28
CA ASP A 245 -19.56 14.08 13.57
C ASP A 245 -18.42 13.04 13.53
N PRO A 246 -17.19 13.44 13.89
CA PRO A 246 -16.05 12.53 13.98
C PRO A 246 -16.23 11.39 15.00
N SER A 247 -17.12 11.56 16.00
CA SER A 247 -17.34 10.54 17.03
C SER A 247 -18.07 9.30 16.48
N ALA A 248 -18.74 9.43 15.33
CA ALA A 248 -19.41 8.34 14.64
C ALA A 248 -18.45 7.33 13.97
N LEU A 249 -17.13 7.54 14.01
CA LEU A 249 -16.13 6.69 13.36
C LEU A 249 -16.30 5.19 13.67
N PRO A 250 -16.47 4.74 14.94
CA PRO A 250 -16.63 3.31 15.22
C PRO A 250 -17.84 2.69 14.53
N HIS A 251 -18.97 3.42 14.44
CA HIS A 251 -20.17 2.96 13.78
C HIS A 251 -20.00 2.95 12.25
N ALA A 252 -19.39 3.99 11.68
CA ALA A 252 -19.09 4.07 10.25
C ALA A 252 -18.17 2.92 9.80
N VAL A 253 -17.13 2.60 10.60
CA VAL A 253 -16.25 1.46 10.35
C VAL A 253 -17.04 0.16 10.38
N ALA A 254 -17.87 -0.07 11.40
CA ALA A 254 -18.69 -1.28 11.48
C ALA A 254 -19.63 -1.44 10.26
N GLN A 255 -20.23 -0.35 9.79
CA GLN A 255 -21.07 -0.35 8.58
C GLN A 255 -20.28 -0.72 7.32
N LEU A 256 -19.08 -0.16 7.14
CA LEU A 256 -18.23 -0.48 6.00
C LEU A 256 -17.73 -1.93 6.04
N VAL A 257 -17.33 -2.42 7.21
CA VAL A 257 -16.90 -3.82 7.40
C VAL A 257 -18.05 -4.77 7.08
N GLN A 258 -19.24 -4.52 7.62
CA GLN A 258 -20.43 -5.30 7.34
C GLN A 258 -20.75 -5.32 5.83
N ALA A 259 -20.66 -4.17 5.16
CA ALA A 259 -20.90 -4.09 3.72
C ALA A 259 -19.89 -4.94 2.91
N ALA A 260 -18.61 -4.91 3.29
CA ALA A 260 -17.57 -5.74 2.65
C ALA A 260 -17.83 -7.24 2.88
N ASP A 261 -18.17 -7.65 4.11
CA ASP A 261 -18.47 -9.04 4.44
C ASP A 261 -19.71 -9.57 3.70
N LEU A 262 -20.73 -8.73 3.52
CA LEU A 262 -21.91 -9.09 2.71
C LEU A 262 -21.55 -9.41 1.26
N GLN A 263 -20.55 -8.72 0.68
CA GLN A 263 -20.10 -9.03 -0.68
C GLN A 263 -19.46 -10.41 -0.81
N LEU A 264 -18.93 -10.96 0.29
CA LEU A 264 -18.24 -12.25 0.34
C LEU A 264 -19.19 -13.44 0.53
N LEU A 265 -20.48 -13.22 0.84
CA LEU A 265 -21.44 -14.31 1.02
C LEU A 265 -21.56 -15.17 -0.25
N GLY A 266 -21.13 -16.43 -0.13
CA GLY A 266 -21.15 -17.40 -1.24
C GLY A 266 -20.13 -17.13 -2.35
N ARG A 267 -19.20 -16.19 -2.15
CA ARG A 267 -18.21 -15.77 -3.16
C ARG A 267 -16.80 -15.82 -2.58
N ARG A 268 -15.80 -16.01 -3.45
CA ARG A 268 -14.39 -16.04 -3.04
C ARG A 268 -13.83 -14.63 -2.97
N ALA A 269 -13.00 -14.36 -1.95
CA ALA A 269 -12.22 -13.14 -1.90
C ALA A 269 -11.15 -13.12 -3.00
N TYR A 270 -10.84 -11.93 -3.50
CA TYR A 270 -9.72 -11.69 -4.39
C TYR A 270 -9.28 -10.22 -4.33
N TYR A 271 -7.99 -10.01 -4.59
CA TYR A 271 -7.38 -8.72 -4.83
C TYR A 271 -6.64 -8.72 -6.17
N ARG A 272 -6.69 -7.61 -6.90
CA ARG A 272 -5.93 -7.40 -8.13
C ARG A 272 -5.21 -6.07 -8.10
N LEU A 273 -3.97 -6.10 -8.57
CA LEU A 273 -3.22 -4.92 -8.98
C LEU A 273 -2.85 -5.08 -10.46
N SER A 274 -3.47 -4.28 -11.31
CA SER A 274 -3.22 -4.26 -12.75
C SER A 274 -2.51 -2.96 -13.10
N VAL A 275 -1.32 -3.09 -13.67
CA VAL A 275 -0.47 -1.99 -14.10
C VAL A 275 -0.28 -2.08 -15.59
N GLU A 276 -0.59 -1.00 -16.29
CA GLU A 276 -0.41 -0.90 -17.72
C GLU A 276 0.51 0.27 -18.05
N LEU A 277 1.54 -0.02 -18.85
CA LEU A 277 2.49 0.95 -19.37
C LEU A 277 2.41 0.98 -20.88
N THR A 278 2.43 2.19 -21.44
CA THR A 278 2.66 2.43 -22.86
C THR A 278 3.91 3.30 -23.01
N GLY A 279 4.70 3.07 -24.04
CA GLY A 279 5.93 3.81 -24.27
C GLY A 279 6.79 3.16 -25.34
N TRP A 280 8.10 3.32 -25.20
CA TRP A 280 9.10 2.79 -26.12
C TRP A 280 10.17 2.00 -25.37
N GLY A 281 10.63 0.91 -25.98
CA GLY A 281 11.81 0.17 -25.54
C GLY A 281 12.47 -0.48 -26.76
N ASP A 282 13.79 -0.47 -26.81
CA ASP A 282 14.58 -0.93 -27.96
C ASP A 282 14.16 -0.23 -29.27
N GLY A 283 13.79 1.06 -29.16
CA GLY A 283 13.34 1.88 -30.29
C GLY A 283 11.95 1.53 -30.85
N GLN A 284 11.24 0.55 -30.26
CA GLN A 284 9.89 0.16 -30.70
C GLN A 284 8.83 0.66 -29.73
N ALA A 285 7.71 1.13 -30.27
CA ALA A 285 6.53 1.41 -29.47
C ALA A 285 6.02 0.09 -28.89
N GLN A 286 5.70 0.08 -27.60
CA GLN A 286 5.19 -1.10 -26.92
C GLN A 286 4.21 -0.72 -25.82
N ARG A 287 3.33 -1.67 -25.52
CA ARG A 287 2.35 -1.58 -24.45
C ARG A 287 2.38 -2.89 -23.68
N GLN A 288 2.57 -2.81 -22.37
CA GLN A 288 2.63 -3.96 -21.48
C GLN A 288 1.63 -3.83 -20.36
N ARG A 289 1.04 -4.95 -19.96
CA ARG A 289 0.22 -5.03 -18.75
C ARG A 289 0.76 -6.11 -17.83
N ALA A 290 1.05 -5.73 -16.59
CA ALA A 290 1.27 -6.65 -15.49
C ALA A 290 -0.02 -6.78 -14.67
N VAL A 291 -0.41 -8.00 -14.33
CA VAL A 291 -1.52 -8.30 -13.42
C VAL A 291 -1.01 -9.16 -12.29
N LEU A 292 -1.05 -8.60 -11.08
CA LEU A 292 -0.80 -9.31 -9.84
C LEU A 292 -2.13 -9.77 -9.23
N SER A 293 -2.21 -11.04 -8.90
CA SER A 293 -3.36 -11.70 -8.30
C SER A 293 -3.05 -12.16 -6.87
N SER A 294 -3.96 -11.85 -5.94
CA SER A 294 -3.93 -12.35 -4.57
C SER A 294 -5.34 -12.64 -4.07
N GLN A 295 -5.44 -13.28 -2.89
CA GLN A 295 -6.69 -13.39 -2.14
C GLN A 295 -7.05 -12.07 -1.46
N ASP A 296 -6.05 -11.33 -0.97
CA ASP A 296 -6.20 -10.08 -0.23
C ASP A 296 -4.98 -9.16 -0.43
N SER A 297 -5.09 -7.92 0.04
CA SER A 297 -4.02 -6.92 0.03
C SER A 297 -3.13 -7.00 1.28
N TYR A 298 -3.54 -7.73 2.33
CA TYR A 298 -2.84 -7.76 3.62
C TYR A 298 -1.56 -8.58 3.57
N GLY A 299 -1.61 -9.77 2.97
CA GLY A 299 -0.44 -10.62 2.81
C GLY A 299 0.62 -9.98 1.91
N LEU A 300 0.19 -9.30 0.86
CA LEU A 300 1.07 -8.51 -0.01
C LEU A 300 1.70 -7.34 0.76
N SER A 301 0.90 -6.59 1.52
CA SER A 301 1.39 -5.46 2.34
C SER A 301 2.43 -5.93 3.35
N ALA A 302 2.20 -7.08 3.99
CA ALA A 302 3.16 -7.70 4.88
C ALA A 302 4.50 -7.99 4.19
N THR A 303 4.48 -8.49 2.95
CA THR A 303 5.71 -8.74 2.18
C THR A 303 6.52 -7.46 1.95
N ILE A 304 5.87 -6.35 1.61
CA ILE A 304 6.57 -5.07 1.41
C ILE A 304 7.15 -4.55 2.74
N ALA A 305 6.39 -4.65 3.83
CA ALA A 305 6.82 -4.28 5.17
C ALA A 305 8.03 -5.09 5.67
N VAL A 306 8.04 -6.41 5.38
CA VAL A 306 9.16 -7.29 5.69
C VAL A 306 10.38 -6.93 4.85
N CYS A 307 10.22 -6.68 3.55
CA CYS A 307 11.32 -6.23 2.70
C CYS A 307 11.95 -4.93 3.21
N ALA A 308 11.13 -3.95 3.61
CA ALA A 308 11.61 -2.70 4.21
C ALA A 308 12.36 -2.95 5.53
N THR A 309 11.87 -3.87 6.36
CA THR A 309 12.51 -4.25 7.63
C THR A 309 13.89 -4.87 7.37
N LEU A 310 13.98 -5.81 6.44
CA LEU A 310 15.24 -6.46 6.06
C LEU A 310 16.22 -5.48 5.42
N GLN A 311 15.74 -4.53 4.61
CA GLN A 311 16.57 -3.47 4.02
C GLN A 311 17.28 -2.66 5.12
N LEU A 312 16.55 -2.23 6.16
CA LEU A 312 17.12 -1.45 7.26
C LEU A 312 18.02 -2.28 8.19
N LEU A 313 17.81 -3.60 8.28
CA LEU A 313 18.71 -4.49 9.01
C LEU A 313 20.04 -4.71 8.28
N HIS A 314 20.02 -4.84 6.95
CA HIS A 314 21.20 -5.12 6.15
C HIS A 314 22.02 -3.86 5.82
N ASP A 315 21.36 -2.72 5.62
CA ASP A 315 22.02 -1.47 5.25
C ASP A 315 22.03 -0.44 6.39
N GLN A 316 23.10 -0.49 7.19
CA GLN A 316 23.33 0.48 8.27
C GLN A 316 23.71 1.88 7.76
N SER A 317 23.91 2.07 6.46
CA SER A 317 24.21 3.38 5.87
C SER A 317 22.95 4.21 5.62
N TRP A 318 21.76 3.60 5.71
CA TRP A 318 20.49 4.28 5.48
C TRP A 318 20.27 5.47 6.42
N ARG A 319 19.77 6.59 5.89
CA ARG A 319 19.49 7.83 6.64
C ARG A 319 18.16 8.44 6.25
N GLY A 320 17.53 9.12 7.21
CA GLY A 320 16.29 9.86 6.98
C GLY A 320 15.06 8.97 6.79
N ALA A 321 13.95 9.62 6.46
CA ALA A 321 12.66 8.98 6.26
C ALA A 321 12.26 9.00 4.77
N HIS A 322 11.86 7.85 4.24
CA HIS A 322 11.55 7.67 2.83
C HIS A 322 10.28 6.87 2.63
N TRP A 323 9.60 7.09 1.50
CA TRP A 323 8.52 6.22 1.05
C TRP A 323 9.09 4.91 0.52
N ALA A 324 8.53 3.77 0.92
CA ALA A 324 8.94 2.46 0.44
C ALA A 324 8.87 2.37 -1.10
N GLY A 325 7.80 2.92 -1.67
CA GLY A 325 7.59 3.02 -3.12
C GLY A 325 8.69 3.74 -3.90
N ASP A 326 9.42 4.65 -3.24
CA ASP A 326 10.46 5.48 -3.85
C ASP A 326 11.86 4.90 -3.61
N CYS A 327 12.08 4.27 -2.45
CA CYS A 327 13.42 3.87 -2.00
C CYS A 327 13.74 2.37 -2.07
N LEU A 328 12.75 1.48 -2.03
CA LEU A 328 13.03 0.03 -2.08
C LEU A 328 13.44 -0.41 -3.50
N PRO A 329 14.37 -1.37 -3.63
CA PRO A 329 14.75 -1.93 -4.94
C PRO A 329 13.56 -2.70 -5.56
N PRO A 330 13.00 -2.25 -6.71
CA PRO A 330 11.79 -2.86 -7.25
C PRO A 330 11.95 -4.35 -7.57
N ALA A 331 13.07 -4.77 -8.19
CA ALA A 331 13.33 -6.18 -8.49
C ALA A 331 13.31 -7.07 -7.24
N THR A 332 14.05 -6.70 -6.20
CA THR A 332 14.11 -7.47 -4.95
C THR A 332 12.73 -7.61 -4.29
N VAL A 333 11.94 -6.54 -4.29
CA VAL A 333 10.60 -6.57 -3.70
C VAL A 333 9.64 -7.41 -4.55
N ILE A 334 9.66 -7.28 -5.88
CA ILE A 334 8.78 -8.08 -6.74
C ILE A 334 9.15 -9.57 -6.68
N ASP A 335 10.43 -9.93 -6.60
CA ASP A 335 10.87 -11.31 -6.38
C ASP A 335 10.34 -11.87 -5.06
N ALA A 336 10.43 -11.09 -3.97
CA ALA A 336 9.88 -11.47 -2.67
C ALA A 336 8.35 -11.62 -2.70
N VAL A 337 7.66 -10.72 -3.41
CA VAL A 337 6.20 -10.82 -3.61
C VAL A 337 5.85 -12.10 -4.37
N GLN A 338 6.54 -12.41 -5.47
CA GLN A 338 6.31 -13.64 -6.24
C GLN A 338 6.62 -14.92 -5.44
N ALA A 339 7.61 -14.88 -4.56
CA ALA A 339 7.95 -16.00 -3.67
C ALA A 339 6.99 -16.14 -2.48
N SER A 340 6.25 -15.08 -2.12
CA SER A 340 5.32 -15.10 -1.00
C SER A 340 4.07 -15.91 -1.33
N THR A 341 3.52 -16.61 -0.32
CA THR A 341 2.23 -17.31 -0.44
C THR A 341 1.04 -16.38 -0.66
N ALA A 342 1.22 -15.07 -0.45
CA ALA A 342 0.20 -14.07 -0.72
C ALA A 342 0.04 -13.82 -2.24
N CYS A 343 1.09 -13.98 -3.05
CA CYS A 343 0.98 -13.85 -4.49
C CYS A 343 0.48 -15.16 -5.11
N GLN A 344 -0.71 -15.13 -5.71
CA GLN A 344 -1.23 -16.27 -6.46
C GLN A 344 -0.64 -16.35 -7.87
N ALA A 345 -0.46 -15.19 -8.51
CA ALA A 345 0.15 -15.08 -9.83
C ALA A 345 0.59 -13.64 -10.11
N LEU A 346 1.67 -13.49 -10.88
CA LEU A 346 2.04 -12.25 -11.57
C LEU A 346 2.22 -12.57 -13.05
N SER A 347 1.32 -12.08 -13.89
CA SER A 347 1.37 -12.28 -15.35
C SER A 347 1.70 -10.98 -16.05
N ILE A 348 2.55 -11.04 -17.06
CA ILE A 348 2.85 -9.90 -17.96
C ILE A 348 2.41 -10.28 -19.37
N VAL A 349 1.70 -9.37 -20.03
CA VAL A 349 1.29 -9.54 -21.43
C VAL A 349 1.69 -8.31 -22.25
N ASN A 350 2.19 -8.54 -23.45
CA ASN A 350 2.34 -7.51 -24.47
C ASN A 350 0.99 -7.28 -25.13
N LEU A 351 0.58 -6.02 -25.25
CA LEU A 351 -0.67 -5.61 -25.89
C LEU A 351 -0.35 -5.00 -27.26
N ALA A 352 -1.32 -5.06 -28.17
CA ALA A 352 -1.22 -4.32 -29.41
C ALA A 352 -1.09 -2.82 -29.10
N VAL A 353 -0.13 -2.17 -29.76
CA VAL A 353 -0.01 -0.71 -29.77
C VAL A 353 -1.03 -0.23 -30.79
N GLU A 354 -2.10 0.40 -30.32
CA GLU A 354 -2.99 1.11 -31.23
C GLU A 354 -2.18 2.24 -31.86
N SER A 355 -2.04 2.22 -33.19
CA SER A 355 -1.44 3.32 -33.93
C SER A 355 -2.30 4.54 -33.65
N VAL A 356 -1.78 5.50 -32.88
CA VAL A 356 -2.38 6.83 -32.78
C VAL A 356 -2.29 7.41 -34.18
N VAL A 357 -3.39 7.37 -34.92
CA VAL A 357 -3.54 8.10 -36.18
C VAL A 357 -3.42 9.55 -35.78
N SER A 358 -2.30 10.19 -36.12
CA SER A 358 -2.22 11.64 -36.16
C SER A 358 -3.21 12.06 -37.23
N GLU A 359 -4.41 12.48 -36.83
CA GLU A 359 -5.20 13.38 -37.66
C GLU A 359 -4.39 14.68 -37.76
N GLU A 360 -3.52 14.73 -38.77
CA GLU A 360 -3.09 16.00 -39.33
C GLU A 360 -4.38 16.67 -39.83
N GLU A 361 -4.94 17.57 -39.02
CA GLU A 361 -5.91 18.54 -39.49
C GLU A 361 -5.26 19.32 -40.64
N GLY A 362 -5.60 18.90 -41.85
CA GLY A 362 -5.22 19.56 -43.08
C GLY A 362 -5.76 20.99 -43.04
N VAL A 363 -4.83 21.94 -43.10
CA VAL A 363 -5.11 23.33 -43.43
C VAL A 363 -5.73 23.35 -44.83
N LEU A 364 -6.96 23.86 -44.93
CA LEU A 364 -7.52 24.40 -46.16
C LEU A 364 -7.87 25.87 -45.96
#